data_AF-A0A376CZF0-F1
#
_entry.id   AF-A0A376CZF0-F1
#
_cell.length_a   1.000
_cell.length_b   1.000
_cell.length_c   1.000
_cell.angle_alpha   90.00
_cell.angle_beta   90.00
_cell.angle_gamma   90.00
#
_symmetry.space_group_name_H-M   'P 1'
#
loop_
_entity.id
_entity.type
_entity.pdbx_description
1 polymer ?
#
loop_
_entity_poly.entity_id
_entity_poly.type
_entity_poly.pdbx_seq_one_letter_code
_entity_poly.pdbx_strand_id
1 'polypeptide(L)'
;MSQDVLAPFDFQSLFYSDRIIPKSKRSVSSPNPVPATPVVARAVYATGPFPGNSALNKRSLVGRAILALMLAASAIALVMEDEVIIHPAISWAIKLFFSAALIVVVLDLGDDIRRNTWGAQRVRLAAENGWLEYYPALVGEIWNTGTVKHEYAPTEYCYQAKARLFSRDGSSFYITTEVFLDNHTPMEFSQMGIAVVDDEEDAKFERVNGWYLAGHIATKPLNEAGFAHRLTKDQVRAGLNAALHA
;
A
#
# COMPACT_ATOMS: atom_id res chain seq x y z
N MET A 1 -6.59 20.87 19.42
CA MET A 1 -5.97 19.54 19.54
C MET A 1 -4.47 19.74 19.65
N SER A 2 -3.80 19.00 20.54
CA SER A 2 -2.35 19.14 20.78
C SER A 2 -1.55 18.84 19.50
N GLN A 3 -0.50 19.63 19.26
CA GLN A 3 0.45 19.46 18.16
C GLN A 3 1.29 18.17 18.28
N ASP A 4 1.06 17.32 19.29
CA ASP A 4 1.79 16.06 19.51
C ASP A 4 0.96 14.80 19.22
N VAL A 5 -0.27 14.94 18.71
CA VAL A 5 -1.17 13.80 18.49
C VAL A 5 -0.86 13.13 17.16
N LEU A 6 -0.61 11.82 17.21
CA LEU A 6 -0.48 10.99 16.00
C LEU A 6 -1.83 10.91 15.28
N ALA A 7 -1.79 10.95 13.95
CA ALA A 7 -2.96 10.67 13.14
C ALA A 7 -3.54 9.28 13.53
N PRO A 8 -4.85 9.16 13.79
CA PRO A 8 -5.43 7.93 14.32
C PRO A 8 -5.64 6.85 13.26
N PHE A 9 -5.27 7.13 12.01
CA PHE A 9 -5.48 6.23 10.87
C PHE A 9 -4.43 5.14 10.80
N ASP A 10 -4.87 3.95 10.43
CA ASP A 10 -3.95 2.87 10.12
C ASP A 10 -3.65 2.84 8.62
N PHE A 11 -2.56 3.52 8.23
CA PHE A 11 -2.04 3.44 6.86
C PHE A 11 -1.27 2.14 6.59
N GLN A 12 -1.33 1.14 7.49
CA GLN A 12 -0.84 -0.20 7.21
C GLN A 12 -1.78 -0.89 6.21
N SER A 13 -1.73 -0.45 4.95
CA SER A 13 -2.19 -1.27 3.85
C SER A 13 -1.52 -2.64 3.93
N LEU A 14 -2.23 -3.68 3.51
CA LEU A 14 -1.67 -5.02 3.37
C LEU A 14 -0.39 -5.02 2.53
N PHE A 15 -0.14 -4.01 1.70
CA PHE A 15 0.97 -3.97 0.75
C PHE A 15 1.73 -2.64 0.77
N TYR A 16 3.02 -2.66 0.42
CA TYR A 16 3.75 -1.42 0.14
C TYR A 16 3.11 -0.73 -1.07
N SER A 17 2.88 0.57 -0.96
CA SER A 17 2.42 1.38 -2.08
C SER A 17 3.40 1.34 -3.26
N ASP A 18 2.88 1.30 -4.50
CA ASP A 18 3.71 1.43 -5.70
C ASP A 18 4.50 2.77 -5.71
N ARG A 19 4.06 3.76 -4.91
CA ARG A 19 4.74 5.04 -4.68
C ARG A 19 6.09 4.87 -3.99
N ILE A 20 6.19 3.95 -3.03
CA ILE A 20 7.41 3.72 -2.24
C ILE A 20 8.21 2.49 -2.71
N ILE A 21 7.72 1.76 -3.71
CA ILE A 21 8.50 0.74 -4.39
C ILE A 21 9.34 1.45 -5.45
N PRO A 22 10.67 1.23 -5.51
CA PRO A 22 11.50 1.78 -6.57
C PRO A 22 10.97 1.43 -7.97
N LYS A 23 11.47 2.04 -9.06
CA LYS A 23 11.10 1.65 -10.44
C LYS A 23 11.92 0.46 -10.99
N SER A 24 13.21 0.38 -10.68
CA SER A 24 14.03 -0.84 -10.91
C SER A 24 14.82 -1.26 -9.66
N LYS A 25 15.43 -2.46 -9.65
CA LYS A 25 16.43 -2.84 -8.62
C LYS A 25 17.73 -2.02 -8.80
N ARG A 26 18.11 -1.76 -10.06
CA ARG A 26 19.33 -1.05 -10.43
C ARG A 26 19.38 0.37 -9.86
N SER A 27 18.24 1.08 -9.86
CA SER A 27 18.16 2.48 -9.39
C SER A 27 18.50 2.67 -7.91
N VAL A 28 18.45 1.60 -7.11
CA VAL A 28 18.74 1.64 -5.66
C VAL A 28 19.83 0.63 -5.27
N SER A 29 20.61 0.15 -6.24
CA SER A 29 21.58 -0.94 -6.02
C SER A 29 22.88 -0.49 -5.38
N SER A 30 23.30 0.75 -5.62
CA SER A 30 24.42 1.40 -4.94
C SER A 30 23.93 2.20 -3.74
N PRO A 31 24.75 2.45 -2.71
CA PRO A 31 24.40 3.38 -1.63
C PRO A 31 24.00 4.77 -2.15
N ASN A 32 23.00 5.37 -1.53
CA ASN A 32 22.64 6.78 -1.77
C ASN A 32 23.78 7.67 -1.25
N PRO A 33 24.41 8.50 -2.10
CA PRO A 33 25.51 9.36 -1.67
C PRO A 33 25.06 10.46 -0.71
N VAL A 34 23.79 10.89 -0.77
CA VAL A 34 23.27 12.01 0.04
C VAL A 34 21.84 11.71 0.50
N PRO A 35 21.64 10.83 1.50
CA PRO A 35 20.32 10.61 2.08
C PRO A 35 19.78 11.89 2.73
N ALA A 36 18.53 12.27 2.44
CA ALA A 36 17.95 13.50 2.98
C ALA A 36 17.64 13.40 4.48
N THR A 37 17.08 12.26 4.92
CA THR A 37 16.59 12.04 6.30
C THR A 37 17.21 10.81 7.00
N PRO A 38 18.55 10.67 7.03
CA PRO A 38 19.22 9.47 7.55
C PRO A 38 18.99 9.24 9.06
N VAL A 39 18.85 10.31 9.84
CA VAL A 39 18.59 10.25 11.29
C VAL A 39 17.18 9.71 11.55
N VAL A 40 16.19 10.21 10.81
CA VAL A 40 14.79 9.76 10.90
C VAL A 40 14.68 8.29 10.48
N ALA A 41 15.26 7.92 9.34
CA ALA A 41 15.25 6.54 8.86
C ALA A 41 15.89 5.57 9.88
N ARG A 42 17.02 5.96 10.49
CA ARG A 42 17.68 5.14 11.52
C ARG A 42 16.80 4.94 12.75
N ALA A 43 16.11 5.98 13.22
CA ALA A 43 15.20 5.88 14.37
C ALA A 43 14.01 4.95 14.08
N VAL A 44 13.45 5.04 12.88
CA VAL A 44 12.40 4.14 12.38
C VAL A 44 12.88 2.68 12.37
N TYR A 45 14.07 2.42 11.85
CA TYR A 45 14.61 1.05 11.73
C TYR A 45 15.00 0.44 13.09
N ALA A 46 15.38 1.27 14.07
CA ALA A 46 15.76 0.81 15.40
C ALA A 46 14.56 0.38 16.26
N THR A 47 13.35 0.85 15.95
CA THR A 47 12.17 0.73 16.83
C THR A 47 11.21 -0.39 16.41
N GLY A 48 11.42 -1.03 15.25
CA GLY A 48 10.50 -2.04 14.77
C GLY A 48 11.04 -2.85 13.60
N PRO A 49 10.16 -3.59 12.90
CA PRO A 49 10.57 -4.41 11.77
C PRO A 49 11.23 -3.58 10.68
N PHE A 50 12.34 -4.09 10.15
CA PHE A 50 13.02 -3.47 9.03
C PHE A 50 12.10 -3.45 7.79
N PRO A 51 12.06 -2.36 6.99
CA PRO A 51 11.21 -2.27 5.81
C PRO A 51 11.60 -3.29 4.73
N GLY A 52 10.63 -3.63 3.89
CA GLY A 52 10.75 -4.62 2.83
C GLY A 52 10.49 -6.06 3.26
N ASN A 53 9.72 -6.25 4.33
CA ASN A 53 9.14 -7.56 4.65
C ASN A 53 7.94 -7.84 3.74
N SER A 54 7.87 -9.04 3.17
CA SER A 54 6.71 -9.42 2.36
C SER A 54 5.45 -9.54 3.23
N ALA A 55 4.33 -9.09 2.71
CA ALA A 55 3.02 -9.22 3.35
C ALA A 55 2.16 -10.34 2.74
N LEU A 56 2.76 -11.20 1.92
CA LEU A 56 2.07 -12.29 1.25
C LEU A 56 1.35 -13.17 2.28
N ASN A 57 0.02 -13.18 2.24
CA ASN A 57 -0.75 -14.15 2.99
C ASN A 57 -0.56 -15.53 2.36
N LYS A 58 0.33 -16.34 2.96
CA LYS A 58 0.66 -17.68 2.48
C LYS A 58 -0.57 -18.57 2.31
N ARG A 59 -1.60 -18.44 3.16
CA ARG A 59 -2.83 -19.25 3.08
C ARG A 59 -3.67 -18.89 1.85
N SER A 60 -3.85 -17.60 1.59
CA SER A 60 -4.55 -17.12 0.39
C SER A 60 -3.82 -17.54 -0.89
N LEU A 61 -2.49 -17.43 -0.89
CA LEU A 61 -1.69 -17.81 -2.04
C LEU A 61 -1.76 -19.31 -2.33
N VAL A 62 -1.69 -20.15 -1.31
CA VAL A 62 -1.85 -21.61 -1.46
C VAL A 62 -3.22 -21.95 -2.04
N GLY A 63 -4.30 -21.33 -1.55
CA GLY A 63 -5.65 -21.55 -2.09
C GLY A 63 -5.76 -21.18 -3.58
N ARG A 64 -5.23 -20.03 -3.97
CA ARG A 64 -5.22 -19.59 -5.38
C ARG A 64 -4.30 -20.44 -6.27
N ALA A 65 -3.15 -20.89 -5.74
CA ALA A 65 -2.25 -21.79 -6.45
C ALA A 65 -2.89 -23.17 -6.69
N ILE A 66 -3.62 -23.70 -5.70
CA ILE A 66 -4.41 -24.93 -5.84
C ILE A 66 -5.50 -24.73 -6.90
N LEU A 67 -6.22 -23.60 -6.88
CA LEU A 67 -7.23 -23.28 -7.90
C LEU A 67 -6.62 -23.21 -9.30
N ALA A 68 -5.47 -22.56 -9.47
CA ALA A 68 -4.74 -22.50 -10.73
C ALA A 68 -4.34 -23.91 -11.22
N LEU A 69 -3.86 -24.77 -10.32
CA LEU A 69 -3.52 -26.17 -10.62
C LEU A 69 -4.73 -26.97 -11.05
N MET A 70 -5.88 -26.81 -10.36
CA MET A 70 -7.12 -27.48 -10.76
C MET A 70 -7.61 -26.99 -12.13
N LEU A 71 -7.59 -25.68 -12.39
CA LEU A 71 -7.96 -25.13 -13.69
C LEU A 71 -7.02 -25.60 -14.82
N ALA A 72 -5.72 -25.69 -14.55
CA ALA A 72 -4.74 -26.20 -15.49
C ALA A 72 -4.97 -27.69 -15.79
N ALA A 73 -5.21 -28.50 -14.76
CA ALA A 73 -5.52 -29.92 -14.92
C ALA A 73 -6.81 -30.13 -15.72
N SER A 74 -7.87 -29.37 -15.43
CA SER A 74 -9.13 -29.40 -16.17
C SER A 74 -8.94 -28.96 -17.63
N ALA A 75 -8.15 -27.90 -17.89
CA ALA A 75 -7.84 -27.46 -19.24
C ALA A 75 -7.06 -28.53 -20.04
N ILE A 76 -6.09 -29.20 -19.41
CA ILE A 76 -5.31 -30.28 -20.03
C ILE A 76 -6.20 -31.49 -20.33
N ALA A 77 -7.05 -31.90 -19.38
CA ALA A 77 -8.00 -33.00 -19.58
C ALA A 77 -8.96 -32.73 -20.76
N LEU A 78 -9.49 -31.51 -20.85
CA LEU A 78 -10.35 -31.08 -21.97
C LEU A 78 -9.62 -31.02 -23.32
N VAL A 79 -8.29 -30.90 -23.33
CA VAL A 79 -7.47 -30.95 -24.56
C VAL A 79 -7.14 -32.39 -24.96
N MET A 80 -7.00 -33.30 -23.99
CA MET A 80 -6.68 -34.71 -24.24
C MET A 80 -7.90 -35.59 -24.58
N GLU A 81 -9.11 -35.20 -24.17
CA GLU A 81 -10.32 -35.91 -24.58
C GLU A 81 -10.75 -35.51 -26.00
N ASP A 82 -10.45 -36.35 -26.98
CA ASP A 82 -10.89 -36.22 -28.39
C ASP A 82 -12.38 -36.60 -28.59
N GLU A 83 -13.04 -37.22 -27.61
CA GLU A 83 -14.38 -37.84 -27.77
C GLU A 83 -15.42 -37.43 -26.72
N VAL A 84 -15.46 -36.16 -26.32
CA VAL A 84 -16.62 -35.70 -25.55
C VAL A 84 -17.80 -35.51 -26.50
N ILE A 85 -18.84 -36.35 -26.36
CA ILE A 85 -20.12 -36.29 -27.10
C ILE A 85 -20.91 -35.04 -26.66
N ILE A 86 -20.38 -33.88 -27.01
CA ILE A 86 -20.96 -32.56 -26.78
C ILE A 86 -20.92 -31.85 -28.13
N HIS A 87 -22.00 -31.14 -28.48
CA HIS A 87 -22.06 -30.36 -29.72
C HIS A 87 -20.78 -29.52 -29.89
N PRO A 88 -20.13 -29.50 -31.07
CA PRO A 88 -18.79 -28.92 -31.23
C PRO A 88 -18.66 -27.49 -30.69
N ALA A 89 -19.69 -26.67 -30.88
CA ALA A 89 -19.76 -25.31 -30.37
C ALA A 89 -19.70 -25.22 -28.83
N ILE A 90 -20.35 -26.15 -28.12
CA ILE A 90 -20.38 -26.18 -26.65
C ILE A 90 -19.01 -26.63 -26.12
N SER A 91 -18.37 -27.61 -26.78
CA SER A 91 -17.01 -28.04 -26.43
C SER A 91 -15.99 -26.90 -26.56
N TRP A 92 -16.03 -26.15 -27.67
CA TRP A 92 -15.18 -24.97 -27.87
C TRP A 92 -15.43 -23.87 -26.83
N ALA A 93 -16.70 -23.60 -26.50
CA ALA A 93 -17.05 -22.61 -25.49
C ALA A 93 -16.48 -22.96 -24.09
N ILE A 94 -16.55 -24.23 -23.70
CA ILE A 94 -16.00 -24.72 -22.43
C ILE A 94 -14.47 -24.58 -22.42
N LYS A 95 -13.77 -25.01 -23.47
CA LYS A 95 -12.30 -24.88 -23.58
C LYS A 95 -11.84 -23.42 -23.48
N LEU A 96 -12.55 -22.50 -24.15
CA LEU A 96 -12.27 -21.06 -24.08
C LEU A 96 -12.50 -20.50 -22.67
N PHE A 97 -13.60 -20.89 -22.00
CA PHE A 97 -13.90 -20.45 -20.65
C PHE A 97 -12.81 -20.87 -19.64
N PHE A 98 -12.43 -22.15 -19.62
CA PHE A 98 -11.39 -22.64 -18.71
C PHE A 98 -10.02 -22.02 -19.00
N SER A 99 -9.70 -21.81 -20.28
CA SER A 99 -8.45 -21.14 -20.67
C SER A 99 -8.43 -19.68 -20.21
N ALA A 100 -9.51 -18.93 -20.42
CA ALA A 100 -9.63 -17.56 -19.96
C ALA A 100 -9.58 -17.45 -18.43
N ALA A 101 -10.29 -18.33 -17.73
CA ALA A 101 -10.26 -18.40 -16.26
C ALA A 101 -8.85 -18.69 -15.73
N LEU A 102 -8.13 -19.63 -16.34
CA LEU A 102 -6.75 -19.94 -15.97
C LEU A 102 -5.82 -18.74 -16.18
N ILE A 103 -5.93 -18.04 -17.32
CA ILE A 103 -5.12 -16.85 -17.61
C ILE A 103 -5.36 -15.78 -16.54
N VAL A 104 -6.62 -15.50 -16.20
CA VAL A 104 -6.98 -14.51 -15.17
C VAL A 104 -6.36 -14.88 -13.82
N VAL A 105 -6.50 -16.14 -13.39
CA VAL A 105 -5.95 -16.60 -12.10
C VAL A 105 -4.42 -16.53 -12.08
N VAL A 106 -3.75 -16.87 -13.17
CA VAL A 106 -2.27 -16.81 -13.26
C VAL A 106 -1.77 -15.37 -13.27
N LEU A 107 -2.43 -14.46 -13.99
CA LEU A 107 -2.09 -13.04 -13.99
C LEU A 107 -2.27 -12.41 -12.60
N ASP A 108 -3.40 -12.68 -11.96
CA ASP A 108 -3.68 -12.22 -10.58
C ASP A 108 -2.62 -12.72 -9.58
N LEU A 109 -2.32 -14.02 -9.62
CA LEU A 109 -1.29 -14.64 -8.76
C LEU A 109 0.11 -14.04 -9.03
N GLY A 110 0.43 -13.82 -10.31
CA GLY A 110 1.70 -13.26 -10.74
C GLY A 110 1.89 -11.82 -10.26
N ASP A 111 0.86 -10.99 -10.36
CA ASP A 111 0.91 -9.61 -9.89
C ASP A 111 1.04 -9.50 -8.38
N ASP A 112 0.32 -10.35 -7.62
CA ASP A 112 0.45 -10.42 -6.18
C ASP A 112 1.88 -10.83 -5.76
N ILE A 113 2.45 -11.87 -6.37
CA ILE A 113 3.83 -12.30 -6.07
C ILE A 113 4.82 -11.19 -6.43
N ARG A 114 4.68 -10.57 -7.61
CA ARG A 114 5.55 -9.51 -8.10
C ARG A 114 5.53 -8.31 -7.16
N ARG A 115 4.35 -7.79 -6.81
CA ARG A 115 4.22 -6.62 -5.92
C ARG A 115 4.73 -6.92 -4.51
N ASN A 116 4.39 -8.08 -3.97
CA ASN A 116 4.57 -8.34 -2.54
C ASN A 116 5.88 -9.01 -2.19
N THR A 117 6.49 -9.74 -3.12
CA THR A 117 7.80 -10.38 -2.91
C THR A 117 8.88 -9.53 -3.53
N TRP A 118 8.76 -9.20 -4.82
CA TRP A 118 9.80 -8.43 -5.49
C TRP A 118 9.74 -6.95 -5.09
N GLY A 119 8.56 -6.37 -4.92
CA GLY A 119 8.43 -5.00 -4.40
C GLY A 119 9.02 -4.88 -2.99
N ALA A 120 8.69 -5.81 -2.08
CA ALA A 120 9.24 -5.83 -0.73
C ALA A 120 10.78 -5.97 -0.72
N GLN A 121 11.35 -6.88 -1.52
CA GLN A 121 12.81 -6.99 -1.68
C GLN A 121 13.45 -5.68 -2.16
N ARG A 122 12.76 -4.93 -3.02
CA ARG A 122 13.27 -3.68 -3.58
C ARG A 122 13.19 -2.54 -2.59
N VAL A 123 12.14 -2.50 -1.78
CA VAL A 123 12.03 -1.61 -0.62
C VAL A 123 13.14 -1.92 0.39
N ARG A 124 13.39 -3.20 0.67
CA ARG A 124 14.49 -3.62 1.55
C ARG A 124 15.84 -3.13 1.05
N LEU A 125 16.15 -3.40 -0.22
CA LEU A 125 17.40 -2.94 -0.84
C LEU A 125 17.51 -1.42 -0.83
N ALA A 126 16.42 -0.70 -1.11
CA ALA A 126 16.39 0.76 -1.03
C ALA A 126 16.66 1.26 0.39
N ALA A 127 16.09 0.64 1.42
CA ALA A 127 16.33 1.00 2.81
C ALA A 127 17.76 0.69 3.25
N GLU A 128 18.31 -0.48 2.92
CA GLU A 128 19.69 -0.88 3.20
C GLU A 128 20.70 0.10 2.57
N ASN A 129 20.40 0.58 1.36
CA ASN A 129 21.24 1.53 0.65
C ASN A 129 20.89 3.02 0.90
N GLY A 130 20.00 3.33 1.86
CA GLY A 130 19.70 4.72 2.24
C GLY A 130 18.89 5.54 1.22
N TRP A 131 18.15 4.86 0.33
CA TRP A 131 17.23 5.49 -0.64
C TRP A 131 15.81 5.69 -0.12
N LEU A 132 15.45 5.01 0.98
CA LEU A 132 14.16 5.19 1.63
C LEU A 132 14.27 6.27 2.70
N GLU A 133 13.49 7.32 2.52
CA GLU A 133 13.46 8.53 3.32
C GLU A 133 12.10 8.66 4.01
N TYR A 134 12.08 9.30 5.18
CA TYR A 134 10.85 9.58 5.90
C TYR A 134 10.75 11.07 6.24
N TYR A 135 9.58 11.64 5.97
CA TYR A 135 9.28 13.05 6.20
C TYR A 135 8.11 13.17 7.18
N PRO A 136 8.21 14.05 8.20
CA PRO A 136 7.05 14.41 9.00
C PRO A 136 5.93 14.95 8.11
N ALA A 137 4.72 14.45 8.35
CA ALA A 137 3.55 14.88 7.62
C ALA A 137 2.39 15.14 8.57
N LEU A 138 1.72 16.26 8.38
CA LEU A 138 0.48 16.60 9.09
C LEU A 138 -0.68 16.16 8.22
N VAL A 139 -1.52 15.27 8.74
CA VAL A 139 -2.70 14.74 8.04
C VAL A 139 -3.86 15.69 8.30
N GLY A 140 -4.43 16.23 7.23
CA GLY A 140 -5.56 17.16 7.21
C GLY A 140 -6.89 16.42 7.19
N GLU A 141 -7.90 17.04 6.57
CA GLU A 141 -9.21 16.42 6.42
C GLU A 141 -9.17 15.16 5.54
N ILE A 142 -10.08 14.24 5.85
CA ILE A 142 -10.32 13.01 5.09
C ILE A 142 -11.65 13.09 4.35
N TRP A 143 -11.76 12.40 3.23
CA TRP A 143 -13.02 12.23 2.49
C TRP A 143 -13.20 10.77 2.08
N ASN A 144 -14.46 10.35 1.97
CA ASN A 144 -14.79 9.00 1.55
C ASN A 144 -14.75 8.90 0.03
N THR A 145 -14.07 7.90 -0.51
CA THR A 145 -13.96 7.66 -1.96
C THR A 145 -14.73 6.42 -2.42
N GLY A 146 -15.38 5.72 -1.49
CA GLY A 146 -16.14 4.52 -1.79
C GLY A 146 -16.33 3.59 -0.60
N THR A 147 -16.89 2.43 -0.91
CA THR A 147 -17.14 1.36 0.06
C THR A 147 -16.75 0.02 -0.52
N VAL A 148 -16.19 -0.84 0.32
CA VAL A 148 -15.89 -2.24 0.02
C VAL A 148 -16.85 -3.09 0.84
N LYS A 149 -17.78 -3.75 0.16
CA LYS A 149 -18.71 -4.70 0.78
C LYS A 149 -18.08 -6.08 0.77
N HIS A 150 -17.94 -6.65 1.96
CA HIS A 150 -17.49 -8.03 2.14
C HIS A 150 -18.69 -8.94 2.39
N GLU A 151 -18.65 -10.16 1.86
CA GLU A 151 -19.75 -11.13 2.02
C GLU A 151 -19.86 -11.63 3.47
N TYR A 152 -18.74 -11.70 4.20
CA TYR A 152 -18.65 -12.25 5.55
C TYR A 152 -17.90 -11.34 6.56
N ALA A 153 -17.66 -10.08 6.21
CA ALA A 153 -16.97 -9.11 7.07
C ALA A 153 -17.72 -7.76 7.08
N PRO A 154 -17.48 -6.90 8.09
CA PRO A 154 -18.05 -5.55 8.12
C PRO A 154 -17.73 -4.78 6.83
N THR A 155 -18.64 -3.89 6.42
CA THR A 155 -18.37 -2.97 5.31
C THR A 155 -17.18 -2.09 5.68
N GLU A 156 -16.20 -2.04 4.79
CA GLU A 156 -15.08 -1.11 4.90
C GLU A 156 -15.36 0.13 4.03
N TYR A 157 -14.94 1.28 4.52
CA TYR A 157 -15.04 2.57 3.88
C TYR A 157 -13.66 2.98 3.39
N CYS A 158 -13.58 3.38 2.12
CA CYS A 158 -12.36 3.87 1.50
C CYS A 158 -12.21 5.36 1.80
N TYR A 159 -11.07 5.75 2.37
CA TYR A 159 -10.76 7.14 2.67
C TYR A 159 -9.46 7.58 2.02
N GLN A 160 -9.39 8.86 1.68
CA GLN A 160 -8.15 9.55 1.39
C GLN A 160 -8.04 10.78 2.30
N ALA A 161 -6.81 11.26 2.48
CA ALA A 161 -6.54 12.47 3.22
C ALA A 161 -5.66 13.42 2.40
N LYS A 162 -5.80 14.71 2.66
CA LYS A 162 -4.81 15.70 2.25
C LYS A 162 -3.75 15.78 3.35
N ALA A 163 -2.48 15.69 2.99
CA ALA A 163 -1.39 15.77 3.93
C ALA A 163 -0.39 16.85 3.54
N ARG A 164 0.16 17.56 4.52
CA ARG A 164 1.26 18.51 4.33
C ARG A 164 2.55 17.88 4.80
N LEU A 165 3.51 17.71 3.90
CA LEU A 165 4.84 17.17 4.21
C LEU A 165 5.80 18.31 4.55
N PHE A 166 6.70 18.04 5.47
CA PHE A 166 7.73 18.99 5.90
C PHE A 166 9.10 18.45 5.50
N SER A 167 9.73 19.16 4.58
CA SER A 167 11.08 18.85 4.11
C SER A 167 12.11 19.46 5.06
N ARG A 168 13.33 18.92 5.01
CA ARG A 168 14.46 19.36 5.85
C ARG A 168 14.90 20.80 5.56
N ASP A 169 14.70 21.26 4.33
CA ASP A 169 14.99 22.64 3.93
C ASP A 169 13.96 23.66 4.48
N GLY A 170 13.00 23.21 5.28
CA GLY A 170 11.92 24.04 5.82
C GLY A 170 10.77 24.26 4.84
N SER A 171 10.88 23.75 3.61
CA SER A 171 9.77 23.80 2.65
C SER A 171 8.66 22.82 3.07
N SER A 172 7.45 23.13 2.64
CA SER A 172 6.31 22.23 2.79
C SER A 172 5.48 22.20 1.52
N PHE A 173 4.88 21.05 1.24
CA PHE A 173 4.02 20.84 0.08
C PHE A 173 2.92 19.85 0.43
N TYR A 174 1.84 19.91 -0.32
CA TYR A 174 0.69 19.04 -0.12
C TYR A 174 0.77 17.82 -1.00
N ILE A 175 0.33 16.68 -0.46
CA ILE A 175 0.08 15.45 -1.20
C ILE A 175 -1.26 14.86 -0.77
N THR A 176 -1.85 14.06 -1.64
CA THR A 176 -3.00 13.22 -1.29
C THR A 176 -2.49 11.84 -0.92
N THR A 177 -2.95 11.30 0.22
CA THR A 177 -2.57 9.95 0.67
C THR A 177 -3.05 8.89 -0.31
N GLU A 178 -2.49 7.69 -0.21
CA GLU A 178 -3.16 6.51 -0.73
C GLU A 178 -4.53 6.30 -0.06
N VAL A 179 -5.37 5.51 -0.73
CA VAL A 179 -6.63 5.04 -0.13
C VAL A 179 -6.29 4.15 1.05
N PHE A 180 -6.87 4.45 2.21
CA PHE A 180 -6.85 3.59 3.38
C PHE A 180 -8.27 3.15 3.74
N LEU A 181 -8.37 2.00 4.40
CA LEU A 181 -9.65 1.38 4.75
C LEU A 181 -9.93 1.57 6.23
N ASP A 182 -11.18 1.83 6.57
CA ASP A 182 -11.65 1.85 7.95
C ASP A 182 -13.10 1.33 8.03
N ASN A 183 -13.51 0.82 9.19
CA ASN A 183 -14.86 0.33 9.42
C ASN A 183 -15.84 1.43 9.88
N HIS A 184 -15.32 2.62 10.23
CA HIS A 184 -16.16 3.75 10.62
C HIS A 184 -16.73 4.47 9.39
N THR A 185 -17.98 4.89 9.49
CA THR A 185 -18.65 5.78 8.54
C THR A 185 -18.12 7.22 8.66
N PRO A 186 -18.35 8.09 7.65
CA PRO A 186 -18.00 9.51 7.75
C PRO A 186 -18.64 10.19 8.98
N MET A 187 -19.87 9.80 9.33
CA MET A 187 -20.60 10.31 10.49
C MET A 187 -19.92 9.91 11.80
N GLU A 188 -19.55 8.64 11.95
CA GLU A 188 -18.86 8.15 13.15
C GLU A 188 -17.51 8.81 13.34
N PHE A 189 -16.73 8.97 12.26
CA PHE A 189 -15.48 9.73 12.31
C PHE A 189 -15.70 11.18 12.76
N SER A 190 -16.71 11.86 12.21
CA SER A 190 -17.05 13.22 12.65
C SER A 190 -17.40 13.26 14.15
N GLN A 191 -18.15 12.28 14.66
CA GLN A 191 -18.48 12.15 16.09
C GLN A 191 -17.24 11.89 16.97
N MET A 192 -16.24 11.20 16.44
CA MET A 192 -14.94 10.99 17.10
C MET A 192 -14.03 12.23 17.06
N GLY A 193 -14.49 13.33 16.45
CA GLY A 193 -13.72 14.56 16.28
C GLY A 193 -12.67 14.47 15.17
N ILE A 194 -12.78 13.48 14.28
CA ILE A 194 -11.97 13.41 13.07
C ILE A 194 -12.50 14.45 12.08
N ALA A 195 -11.58 15.20 11.50
CA ALA A 195 -11.88 16.14 10.44
C ALA A 195 -12.20 15.38 9.15
N VAL A 196 -13.49 15.26 8.88
CA VAL A 196 -14.05 14.68 7.66
C VAL A 196 -14.69 15.80 6.83
N VAL A 197 -14.56 15.70 5.51
CA VAL A 197 -15.23 16.52 4.49
C VAL A 197 -15.92 15.61 3.48
N ASP A 198 -16.84 16.18 2.70
CA ASP A 198 -17.65 15.41 1.75
C ASP A 198 -16.79 14.91 0.57
N ASP A 199 -16.00 15.81 -0.03
CA ASP A 199 -15.18 15.53 -1.21
C ASP A 199 -13.75 16.12 -1.13
N GLU A 200 -12.89 15.74 -2.07
CA GLU A 200 -11.50 16.23 -2.16
C GLU A 200 -11.42 17.76 -2.29
N GLU A 201 -12.35 18.38 -3.02
CA GLU A 201 -12.39 19.82 -3.25
C GLU A 201 -12.61 20.63 -1.94
N ASP A 202 -13.26 20.01 -0.96
CA ASP A 202 -13.53 20.59 0.35
C ASP A 202 -12.38 20.40 1.34
N ALA A 203 -11.38 19.58 1.01
CA ALA A 203 -10.19 19.35 1.83
C ALA A 203 -9.22 20.56 1.75
N LYS A 204 -9.57 21.63 2.46
CA LYS A 204 -8.83 22.90 2.49
C LYS A 204 -7.67 22.92 3.49
N PHE A 205 -7.48 21.86 4.28
CA PHE A 205 -6.46 21.77 5.33
C PHE A 205 -6.67 22.80 6.46
N GLU A 206 -7.93 23.08 6.78
CA GLU A 206 -8.35 23.96 7.88
C GLU A 206 -8.34 23.22 9.22
N ARG A 207 -8.63 21.92 9.20
CA ARG A 207 -8.59 21.01 10.36
C ARG A 207 -7.58 19.89 10.11
N VAL A 208 -6.91 19.48 11.19
CA VAL A 208 -5.87 18.45 11.13
C VAL A 208 -6.18 17.29 12.06
N ASN A 209 -5.95 16.09 11.57
CA ASN A 209 -6.19 14.83 12.25
C ASN A 209 -4.97 14.31 13.01
N GLY A 210 -3.78 14.90 12.79
CA GLY A 210 -2.56 14.61 13.55
C GLY A 210 -1.33 14.35 12.69
N TRP A 211 -0.22 14.02 13.34
CA TRP A 211 1.06 13.76 12.69
C TRP A 211 1.25 12.31 12.28
N TYR A 212 1.98 12.12 11.18
CA TYR A 212 2.43 10.82 10.71
C TYR A 212 3.79 10.97 10.00
N LEU A 213 4.37 9.85 9.55
CA LEU A 213 5.54 9.88 8.66
C LEU A 213 5.10 9.52 7.25
N ALA A 214 5.53 10.28 6.25
CA ALA A 214 5.41 9.88 4.86
C ALA A 214 6.73 9.26 4.40
N GLY A 215 6.66 8.07 3.80
CA GLY A 215 7.79 7.40 3.17
C GLY A 215 7.99 7.89 1.74
N HIS A 216 9.25 8.10 1.36
CA HIS A 216 9.65 8.58 0.04
C HIS A 216 10.85 7.77 -0.46
N ILE A 217 10.87 7.47 -1.76
CA ILE A 217 12.05 6.90 -2.41
C ILE A 217 12.77 8.02 -3.14
N ALA A 218 14.02 8.30 -2.77
CA ALA A 218 14.79 9.43 -3.30
C ALA A 218 15.00 9.40 -4.84
N THR A 219 14.76 8.26 -5.50
CA THR A 219 14.77 8.16 -6.97
C THR A 219 13.49 8.66 -7.64
N LYS A 220 12.53 9.18 -6.88
CA LYS A 220 11.22 9.64 -7.32
C LYS A 220 11.01 11.10 -6.92
N PRO A 221 10.08 11.82 -7.57
CA PRO A 221 9.72 13.15 -7.12
C PRO A 221 8.99 13.07 -5.77
N LEU A 222 9.16 14.10 -4.94
CA LEU A 222 8.69 14.11 -3.57
C LEU A 222 7.15 14.12 -3.43
N ASN A 223 6.43 14.50 -4.50
CA ASN A 223 4.97 14.37 -4.59
C ASN A 223 4.49 12.91 -4.72
N GLU A 224 5.39 11.95 -5.00
CA GLU A 224 5.16 10.51 -4.90
C GLU A 224 5.48 9.97 -3.49
N ALA A 225 5.59 10.80 -2.47
CA ALA A 225 5.60 10.30 -1.10
C ALA A 225 4.27 9.60 -0.76
N GLY A 226 4.33 8.66 0.18
CA GLY A 226 3.20 7.80 0.53
C GLY A 226 3.16 7.46 2.01
N PHE A 227 2.00 7.03 2.49
CA PHE A 227 1.73 6.66 3.88
C PHE A 227 1.62 5.14 4.05
N ALA A 228 1.34 4.45 2.94
CA ALA A 228 1.21 3.00 2.85
C ALA A 228 2.57 2.28 2.83
N HIS A 229 3.35 2.43 3.91
CA HIS A 229 4.72 1.91 4.07
C HIS A 229 4.91 0.93 5.23
N ARG A 230 3.82 0.43 5.83
CA ARG A 230 3.83 -0.60 6.89
C ARG A 230 4.65 -0.24 8.14
N LEU A 231 4.75 1.04 8.47
CA LEU A 231 5.39 1.42 9.74
C LEU A 231 4.41 1.18 10.89
N THR A 232 4.92 0.68 12.01
CA THR A 232 4.14 0.62 13.25
C THR A 232 3.99 2.01 13.88
N LYS A 233 3.01 2.17 14.78
CA LYS A 233 2.83 3.43 15.53
C LYS A 233 4.09 3.86 16.29
N ASP A 234 4.84 2.91 16.84
CA ASP A 234 6.08 3.20 17.56
C ASP A 234 7.20 3.63 16.62
N GLN A 235 7.28 3.04 15.43
CA GLN A 235 8.21 3.50 14.38
C GLN A 235 7.87 4.92 13.91
N VAL A 236 6.57 5.23 13.73
CA VAL A 236 6.12 6.58 13.39
C VAL A 236 6.52 7.58 14.48
N ARG A 237 6.26 7.25 15.75
CA ARG A 237 6.64 8.11 16.89
C ARG A 237 8.15 8.33 16.96
N ALA A 238 8.94 7.26 16.80
CA ALA A 238 10.40 7.34 16.84
C ALA A 238 10.96 8.23 15.72
N GLY A 239 10.44 8.10 14.49
CA GLY A 239 10.87 8.96 13.39
C GLY A 239 10.45 10.41 13.56
N LEU A 240 9.23 10.68 14.06
CA LEU A 240 8.79 12.05 14.37
C LEU A 240 9.68 12.69 15.45
N ASN A 241 9.96 11.97 16.54
CA ASN A 241 10.86 12.43 17.59
C ASN A 241 12.27 12.71 17.04
N ALA A 242 12.79 11.83 16.18
CA ALA A 242 14.09 12.04 15.55
C ALA A 242 14.10 13.27 14.63
N ALA A 243 13.01 13.55 13.93
CA ALA A 243 12.89 14.72 13.05
C ALA A 243 12.84 16.03 13.83
N LEU A 244 12.28 16.05 15.05
CA LEU A 244 12.28 17.23 15.92
C LEU A 244 13.68 17.61 16.44
N HIS A 245 14.62 16.66 16.40
CA HIS A 245 15.98 16.83 16.92
C HIS A 245 17.08 16.81 15.84
N ALA A 246 16.69 16.79 14.55
CA ALA A 246 17.59 16.71 13.40
C ALA A 246 17.85 18.09 12.77
#